data_AF-A0A831KK92-F1
#
_entry.id   AF-A0A831KK92-F1
#
_cell.length_a   1.000
_cell.length_b   1.000
_cell.length_c   1.000
_cell.angle_alpha   90.00
_cell.angle_beta   90.00
_cell.angle_gamma   90.00
#
_symmetry.space_group_name_H-M   'P 1'
#
loop_
_entity.id
_entity.type
_entity.pdbx_description
1 polymer ?
#
loop_
_entity_poly.entity_id
_entity_poly.type
_entity_poly.pdbx_seq_one_letter_code
_entity_poly.pdbx_strand_id
1 'polypeptide(L)'
;MWSAMRRRPRRDRLHRRAGIDGGRRRRVRRRRMRGVAVAIIVFGSLPFILARPWIGILMWSWIGYMNPHRLSWGFAFNYPFAMVIGVTTLIGWVVSREPKHPPWNGLVIMLVVFNLWMLFTSFFMLNPAEGWHEWDKVVKVQLMIFIAMMLMQDRRRLHALVWVIAGSVGFFGIKGGLFTILTGGQYMVLGPPHSFMPGNTEIGLALSMILPLFRYLQLNSENKWVRRGLGAAMALTGVAIIGTYSRGAFLAGGVMGVMLLA
;
A
#
# COMPACT_ATOMS: atom_id res chain seq x y z
N MET A 1 35.97 68.26 -1.56
CA MET A 1 34.53 67.92 -1.53
C MET A 1 34.39 66.51 -2.10
N TRP A 2 34.52 65.43 -1.29
CA TRP A 2 33.40 64.65 -0.71
C TRP A 2 32.31 64.31 -1.76
N SER A 3 31.87 63.07 -2.04
CA SER A 3 31.67 61.93 -1.15
C SER A 3 31.32 60.62 -1.90
N ALA A 4 31.98 59.52 -1.50
CA ALA A 4 31.44 58.18 -1.22
C ALA A 4 30.37 57.53 -2.12
N MET A 5 30.82 56.69 -3.07
CA MET A 5 30.04 55.57 -3.62
C MET A 5 29.92 54.45 -2.56
N ARG A 6 28.81 54.43 -1.82
CA ARG A 6 28.51 53.38 -0.82
C ARG A 6 28.22 52.05 -1.51
N ARG A 7 29.18 51.13 -1.48
CA ARG A 7 28.99 49.69 -1.71
C ARG A 7 28.30 49.05 -0.48
N ARG A 8 27.07 48.53 -0.62
CA ARG A 8 26.51 47.28 -0.01
C ARG A 8 24.97 47.22 -0.24
N PRO A 9 24.35 46.01 -0.35
CA PRO A 9 24.64 44.83 0.45
C PRO A 9 24.84 43.53 -0.34
N ARG A 10 26.09 43.03 -0.34
CA ARG A 10 26.42 41.63 -0.64
C ARG A 10 26.01 40.67 0.50
N ARG A 11 25.73 41.18 1.71
CA ARG A 11 25.41 40.39 2.92
C ARG A 11 24.00 39.75 2.86
N ASP A 12 22.99 40.44 2.36
CA ASP A 12 21.61 39.92 2.36
C ASP A 12 21.40 38.73 1.40
N ARG A 13 22.16 38.69 0.28
CA ARG A 13 22.15 37.53 -0.63
C ARG A 13 22.79 36.29 -0.01
N LEU A 14 23.80 36.46 0.85
CA LEU A 14 24.46 35.34 1.54
C LEU A 14 23.57 34.74 2.62
N HIS A 15 22.88 35.57 3.41
CA HIS A 15 21.92 35.08 4.41
C HIS A 15 20.69 34.42 3.79
N ARG A 16 20.16 34.93 2.66
CA ARG A 16 19.08 34.27 1.91
C ARG A 16 19.52 32.93 1.31
N ARG A 17 20.73 32.82 0.74
CA ARG A 17 21.26 31.54 0.22
C ARG A 17 21.49 30.51 1.33
N ALA A 18 22.06 30.92 2.47
CA ALA A 18 22.29 30.04 3.62
C ALA A 18 20.98 29.49 4.23
N GLY A 19 19.92 30.29 4.28
CA GLY A 19 18.59 29.86 4.73
C GLY A 19 17.93 28.84 3.79
N ILE A 20 18.05 29.05 2.47
CA ILE A 20 17.53 28.14 1.45
C ILE A 20 18.30 26.81 1.47
N ASP A 21 19.63 26.83 1.59
CA ASP A 21 20.46 25.62 1.67
C ASP A 21 20.23 24.83 2.97
N GLY A 22 20.01 25.52 4.10
CA GLY A 22 19.64 24.89 5.37
C GLY A 22 18.28 24.18 5.30
N GLY A 23 17.28 24.82 4.66
CA GLY A 23 15.96 24.23 4.42
C GLY A 23 16.00 23.03 3.46
N ARG A 24 16.82 23.10 2.41
CA ARG A 24 17.04 21.99 1.46
C ARG A 24 17.73 20.80 2.12
N ARG A 25 18.80 21.03 2.90
CA ARG A 25 19.49 19.98 3.66
C ARG A 25 18.60 19.31 4.71
N ARG A 26 17.78 20.08 5.45
CA ARG A 26 16.80 19.51 6.40
C ARG A 26 15.72 18.69 5.71
N ARG A 27 15.19 19.14 4.55
CA ARG A 27 14.20 18.38 3.76
C ARG A 27 14.80 17.09 3.20
N VAL A 28 16.02 17.13 2.66
CA VAL A 28 16.74 15.93 2.16
C VAL A 28 17.00 14.93 3.29
N ARG A 29 17.48 15.41 4.45
CA ARG A 29 17.73 14.55 5.62
C ARG A 29 16.46 13.89 6.16
N ARG A 30 15.35 14.61 6.29
CA ARG A 30 14.04 14.04 6.68
C ARG A 30 13.53 12.97 5.71
N ARG A 31 13.76 13.16 4.41
CA ARG A 31 13.35 12.18 3.37
C ARG A 31 14.18 10.90 3.43
N ARG A 32 15.50 11.02 3.70
CA ARG A 32 16.41 9.88 3.89
C ARG A 32 16.05 9.06 5.14
N MET A 33 15.64 9.72 6.23
CA MET A 33 15.26 9.05 7.48
C MET A 33 14.03 8.13 7.32
N ARG A 34 13.07 8.47 6.44
CA ARG A 34 11.89 7.62 6.19
C ARG A 34 12.26 6.30 5.50
N GLY A 35 13.19 6.35 4.54
CA GLY A 35 13.69 5.15 3.86
C GLY A 35 14.44 4.22 4.80
N VAL A 36 15.24 4.79 5.70
CA VAL A 36 15.95 4.03 6.75
C VAL A 36 14.96 3.43 7.74
N ALA A 37 13.91 4.15 8.14
CA ALA A 37 12.89 3.59 9.04
C ALA A 37 12.19 2.37 8.43
N VAL A 38 11.81 2.43 7.14
CA VAL A 38 11.22 1.28 6.44
C VAL A 38 12.21 0.12 6.38
N ALA A 39 13.47 0.38 6.08
CA ALA A 39 14.50 -0.65 6.05
C ALA A 39 14.68 -1.32 7.42
N ILE A 40 14.75 -0.55 8.51
CA ILE A 40 14.86 -1.08 9.88
C ILE A 40 13.65 -1.96 10.23
N ILE A 41 12.44 -1.52 9.88
CA ILE A 41 11.22 -2.29 10.14
C ILE A 41 11.26 -3.61 9.36
N VAL A 42 11.62 -3.57 8.07
CA VAL A 42 11.67 -4.78 7.23
C VAL A 42 12.77 -5.73 7.69
N PHE A 43 14.01 -5.26 7.82
CA PHE A 43 15.13 -6.10 8.23
C PHE A 43 14.98 -6.61 9.67
N GLY A 44 14.48 -5.77 10.57
CA GLY A 44 14.16 -6.15 11.94
C GLY A 44 13.03 -7.17 12.03
N SER A 45 12.13 -7.23 11.05
CA SER A 45 11.06 -8.25 10.98
C SER A 45 11.55 -9.62 10.51
N LEU A 46 12.67 -9.72 9.78
CA LEU A 46 13.11 -10.98 9.15
C LEU A 46 13.31 -12.13 10.14
N PRO A 47 13.96 -11.95 11.32
CA PRO A 47 14.09 -13.03 12.30
C PRO A 47 12.73 -13.52 12.80
N PHE A 48 11.77 -12.61 12.98
CA PHE A 48 10.41 -12.96 13.41
C PHE A 48 9.64 -13.69 12.31
N ILE A 49 9.88 -13.37 11.03
CA ILE A 49 9.30 -14.07 9.89
C ILE A 49 9.82 -15.51 9.83
N LEU A 50 11.13 -15.72 10.02
CA LEU A 50 11.70 -17.07 10.05
C LEU A 50 11.14 -17.91 11.20
N ALA A 51 10.93 -17.30 12.36
CA ALA A 51 10.32 -17.98 13.51
C ALA A 51 8.81 -18.21 13.35
N ARG A 52 8.10 -17.28 12.69
CA ARG A 52 6.64 -17.24 12.55
C ARG A 52 6.26 -16.74 11.15
N PRO A 53 6.20 -17.62 10.14
CA PRO A 53 6.08 -17.23 8.73
C PRO A 53 4.83 -16.42 8.40
N TRP A 54 3.73 -16.58 9.14
CA TRP A 54 2.51 -15.81 8.95
C TRP A 54 2.73 -14.29 9.14
N ILE A 55 3.72 -13.87 9.94
CA ILE A 55 4.11 -12.45 10.06
C ILE A 55 4.65 -11.93 8.71
N GLY A 56 5.32 -12.80 7.96
CA GLY A 56 5.84 -12.50 6.63
C GLY A 56 4.75 -12.10 5.65
N ILE A 57 3.61 -12.78 5.69
CA ILE A 57 2.42 -12.42 4.89
C ILE A 57 1.90 -11.03 5.27
N LEU A 58 1.80 -10.72 6.57
CA LEU A 58 1.38 -9.38 7.01
C LEU A 58 2.34 -8.29 6.51
N MET A 59 3.64 -8.51 6.65
CA MET A 59 4.67 -7.58 6.18
C MET A 59 4.65 -7.44 4.65
N TRP A 60 4.45 -8.53 3.93
CA TRP A 60 4.37 -8.55 2.48
C TRP A 60 3.13 -7.78 1.99
N SER A 61 1.96 -8.01 2.59
CA SER A 61 0.74 -7.27 2.30
C SER A 61 0.90 -5.77 2.59
N TRP A 62 1.51 -5.42 3.73
CA TRP A 62 1.78 -4.02 4.07
C TRP A 62 2.66 -3.32 3.02
N ILE A 63 3.77 -3.97 2.63
CA ILE A 63 4.68 -3.43 1.60
C ILE A 63 4.02 -3.38 0.22
N GLY A 64 3.23 -4.40 -0.13
CA GLY A 64 2.55 -4.49 -1.42
C GLY A 64 1.45 -3.45 -1.59
N TYR A 65 0.59 -3.26 -0.58
CA TYR A 65 -0.54 -2.35 -0.64
C TYR A 65 -0.17 -0.90 -0.31
N MET A 66 0.53 -0.66 0.81
CA MET A 66 0.84 0.71 1.24
C MET A 66 2.04 1.29 0.51
N ASN A 67 2.94 0.42 0.05
CA ASN A 67 4.15 0.80 -0.67
C ASN A 67 4.96 1.93 0.01
N PRO A 68 5.30 1.80 1.32
CA PRO A 68 5.91 2.88 2.09
C PRO A 68 7.32 3.22 1.60
N HIS A 69 8.00 2.24 1.01
CA HIS A 69 9.33 2.40 0.46
C HIS A 69 9.33 3.36 -0.75
N ARG A 70 8.27 3.35 -1.58
CA ARG A 70 8.11 4.32 -2.68
C ARG A 70 7.62 5.70 -2.24
N LEU A 71 7.07 5.81 -1.03
CA LEU A 71 6.81 7.11 -0.40
C LEU A 71 8.09 7.73 0.21
N SER A 72 9.18 6.97 0.27
CA SER A 72 10.49 7.43 0.72
C SER A 72 11.39 7.87 -0.45
N TRP A 73 12.57 8.42 -0.16
CA TRP A 73 13.52 8.87 -1.17
C TRP A 73 14.90 8.27 -0.90
N GLY A 74 15.67 7.96 -1.95
CA GLY A 74 17.01 7.37 -1.85
C GLY A 74 17.01 5.85 -2.07
N PHE A 75 17.96 5.13 -1.47
CA PHE A 75 18.17 3.69 -1.67
C PHE A 75 16.91 2.84 -1.50
N ALA A 76 16.09 3.14 -0.48
CA ALA A 76 14.87 2.39 -0.20
C ALA A 76 13.81 2.48 -1.32
N PHE A 77 13.86 3.47 -2.21
CA PHE A 77 12.86 3.60 -3.27
C PHE A 77 12.92 2.47 -4.30
N ASN A 78 14.14 2.03 -4.66
CA ASN A 78 14.36 0.98 -5.68
C ASN A 78 14.66 -0.39 -5.07
N TYR A 79 14.79 -0.50 -3.76
CA TYR A 79 15.16 -1.77 -3.12
C TYR A 79 13.98 -2.75 -3.11
N PRO A 80 14.18 -4.02 -3.50
CA PRO A 80 13.10 -5.00 -3.65
C PRO A 80 12.65 -5.61 -2.30
N PHE A 81 12.16 -4.79 -1.38
CA PHE A 81 11.75 -5.23 -0.03
C PHE A 81 10.71 -6.36 -0.05
N ALA A 82 9.73 -6.30 -0.97
CA ALA A 82 8.73 -7.33 -1.11
C ALA A 82 9.34 -8.70 -1.47
N MET A 83 10.41 -8.72 -2.26
CA MET A 83 11.13 -9.94 -2.62
C MET A 83 11.88 -10.51 -1.42
N VAL A 84 12.58 -9.67 -0.66
CA VAL A 84 13.29 -10.10 0.57
C VAL A 84 12.31 -10.70 1.58
N ILE A 85 11.17 -10.04 1.81
CA ILE A 85 10.13 -10.55 2.70
C ILE A 85 9.54 -11.86 2.15
N GLY A 86 9.22 -11.91 0.86
CA GLY A 86 8.65 -13.11 0.21
C GLY A 86 9.58 -14.32 0.32
N VAL A 87 10.86 -14.17 -0.03
CA VAL A 87 11.86 -15.24 0.08
C VAL A 87 12.03 -15.67 1.54
N THR A 88 12.15 -14.74 2.48
CA THR A 88 12.25 -15.06 3.91
C THR A 88 11.01 -15.79 4.42
N THR A 89 9.83 -15.39 3.93
CA THR A 89 8.55 -16.04 4.26
C THR A 89 8.49 -17.46 3.71
N LEU A 90 8.96 -17.68 2.48
CA LEU A 90 9.03 -19.01 1.88
C LEU A 90 10.00 -19.92 2.64
N ILE A 91 11.20 -19.43 2.95
CA ILE A 91 12.18 -20.18 3.75
C ILE A 91 11.60 -20.51 5.12
N GLY A 92 11.10 -19.50 5.83
CA GLY A 92 10.48 -19.67 7.14
C GLY A 92 9.31 -20.64 7.07
N TRP A 93 8.45 -20.53 6.06
CA TRP A 93 7.36 -21.46 5.82
C TRP A 93 7.93 -22.85 5.69
N VAL A 94 8.74 -23.16 4.67
CA VAL A 94 9.31 -24.50 4.40
C VAL A 94 9.91 -25.15 5.66
N VAL A 95 10.69 -24.41 6.44
CA VAL A 95 11.34 -24.92 7.66
C VAL A 95 10.37 -25.09 8.84
N SER A 96 9.33 -24.27 8.91
CA SER A 96 8.32 -24.34 9.98
C SER A 96 7.35 -25.52 9.84
N ARG A 97 6.71 -25.86 10.95
CA ARG A 97 5.62 -26.85 11.03
C ARG A 97 4.25 -26.28 10.64
N GLU A 98 4.21 -25.12 9.99
CA GLU A 98 2.96 -24.51 9.50
C GLU A 98 2.30 -25.40 8.41
N PRO A 99 0.97 -25.32 8.22
CA PRO A 99 0.27 -26.10 7.22
C PRO A 99 0.89 -25.94 5.82
N LYS A 100 1.00 -27.09 5.12
CA LYS A 100 1.59 -27.19 3.77
C LYS A 100 0.58 -27.44 2.67
N HIS A 101 -0.66 -27.66 3.06
CA HIS A 101 -1.78 -27.86 2.16
C HIS A 101 -2.68 -26.63 2.22
N PRO A 102 -3.13 -26.12 1.07
CA PRO A 102 -4.13 -25.07 1.06
C PRO A 102 -5.48 -25.63 1.53
N PRO A 103 -6.39 -24.77 2.04
CA PRO A 103 -7.74 -25.18 2.40
C PRO A 103 -8.54 -25.47 1.13
N TRP A 104 -8.42 -26.69 0.61
CA TRP A 104 -9.05 -27.11 -0.63
C TRP A 104 -10.57 -26.94 -0.58
N ASN A 105 -11.08 -26.12 -1.49
CA ASN A 105 -12.49 -25.92 -1.74
C ASN A 105 -12.67 -25.55 -3.22
N GLY A 106 -13.92 -25.46 -3.68
CA GLY A 106 -14.22 -25.14 -5.09
C GLY A 106 -13.56 -23.85 -5.58
N LEU A 107 -13.43 -22.83 -4.72
CA LEU A 107 -12.79 -21.55 -5.08
C LEU A 107 -11.28 -21.68 -5.23
N VAL A 108 -10.61 -22.42 -4.33
CA VAL A 108 -9.17 -22.67 -4.43
C VAL A 108 -8.86 -23.51 -5.68
N ILE A 109 -9.69 -24.51 -5.99
CA ILE A 109 -9.56 -25.30 -7.22
C ILE A 109 -9.75 -24.41 -8.45
N MET A 110 -10.79 -23.56 -8.46
CA MET A 110 -11.01 -22.60 -9.54
C MET A 110 -9.83 -21.65 -9.71
N LEU A 111 -9.20 -21.19 -8.62
CA LEU A 111 -8.01 -20.35 -8.67
C LEU A 111 -6.82 -21.10 -9.27
N VAL A 112 -6.63 -22.39 -8.94
CA VAL A 112 -5.59 -23.23 -9.56
C VAL A 112 -5.85 -23.37 -11.06
N VAL A 113 -7.08 -23.73 -11.45
CA VAL A 113 -7.48 -23.84 -12.87
C VAL A 113 -7.25 -22.52 -13.60
N PHE A 114 -7.61 -21.39 -12.98
CA PHE A 114 -7.38 -20.06 -13.54
C PHE A 114 -5.89 -19.77 -13.74
N ASN A 115 -5.02 -20.13 -12.79
CA ASN A 115 -3.57 -19.97 -12.95
C ASN A 115 -3.01 -20.84 -14.09
N LEU A 116 -3.47 -22.09 -14.20
CA LEU A 116 -3.09 -22.98 -15.30
C LEU A 116 -3.58 -22.46 -16.65
N TRP A 117 -4.81 -21.93 -16.70
CA TRP A 117 -5.36 -21.30 -17.88
C TRP A 117 -4.56 -20.07 -18.30
N MET A 118 -4.19 -19.19 -17.37
CA MET A 118 -3.35 -18.04 -17.68
C MET A 118 -1.95 -18.46 -18.16
N LEU A 119 -1.35 -19.52 -17.59
CA LEU A 119 -0.09 -20.06 -18.07
C LEU A 119 -0.24 -20.59 -19.50
N PHE A 120 -1.33 -21.29 -19.79
CA PHE A 120 -1.62 -21.81 -21.13
C PHE A 120 -1.78 -20.67 -22.15
N THR A 121 -2.58 -19.65 -21.84
CA THR A 121 -2.78 -18.50 -22.75
C THR A 121 -1.51 -17.66 -22.92
N SER A 122 -0.57 -17.73 -21.97
CA SER A 122 0.72 -17.04 -22.07
C SER A 122 1.59 -17.53 -23.24
N PHE A 123 1.41 -18.78 -23.70
CA PHE A 123 2.08 -19.27 -24.90
C PHE A 123 1.58 -18.63 -26.19
N PHE A 124 0.43 -17.94 -26.16
CA PHE A 124 -0.21 -17.29 -27.31
C PHE A 124 -0.14 -15.76 -27.23
N MET A 125 0.80 -15.20 -26.46
CA MET A 125 0.98 -13.75 -26.32
C MET A 125 1.41 -13.10 -27.65
N LEU A 126 0.66 -12.08 -28.09
CA LEU A 126 1.00 -11.28 -29.27
C LEU A 126 2.26 -10.40 -29.06
N ASN A 127 2.53 -9.99 -27.82
CA ASN A 127 3.75 -9.27 -27.42
C ASN A 127 4.45 -10.02 -26.28
N PRO A 128 5.33 -10.99 -26.58
CA PRO A 128 6.00 -11.79 -25.56
C PRO A 128 6.89 -10.97 -24.63
N ALA A 129 7.54 -9.91 -25.12
CA ALA A 129 8.49 -9.13 -24.31
C ALA A 129 7.82 -8.44 -23.11
N GLU A 130 6.69 -7.78 -23.33
CA GLU A 130 5.90 -7.18 -22.27
C GLU A 130 5.09 -8.23 -21.49
N GLY A 131 4.59 -9.25 -22.20
CA GLY A 131 3.81 -10.33 -21.62
C GLY A 131 4.56 -11.10 -20.53
N TRP A 132 5.82 -11.47 -20.79
CA TRP A 132 6.65 -12.16 -19.78
C TRP A 132 6.99 -11.27 -18.58
N HIS A 133 7.13 -9.96 -18.78
CA HIS A 133 7.35 -9.02 -17.68
C HIS A 133 6.13 -8.94 -16.74
N GLU A 134 4.91 -8.85 -17.27
CA GLU A 134 3.71 -8.89 -16.43
C GLU A 134 3.46 -10.29 -15.86
N TRP A 135 3.79 -11.35 -16.58
CA TRP A 135 3.68 -12.73 -16.08
C TRP A 135 4.53 -12.97 -14.83
N ASP A 136 5.80 -12.51 -14.83
CA ASP A 136 6.70 -12.61 -13.67
C ASP A 136 6.09 -11.96 -12.41
N LYS A 137 5.42 -10.83 -12.58
CA LYS A 137 4.72 -10.13 -11.50
C LYS A 137 3.48 -10.92 -11.04
N VAL A 138 2.65 -11.40 -11.96
CA VAL A 138 1.42 -12.14 -11.64
C VAL A 138 1.75 -13.45 -10.92
N VAL A 139 2.69 -14.26 -11.42
CA VAL A 139 3.02 -15.57 -10.83
C VAL A 139 3.56 -15.44 -9.41
N LYS A 140 4.36 -14.40 -9.13
CA LYS A 140 4.87 -14.12 -7.77
C LYS A 140 3.75 -13.73 -6.81
N VAL A 141 2.79 -12.92 -7.25
CA VAL A 141 1.62 -12.56 -6.44
C VAL A 141 0.75 -13.79 -6.18
N GLN A 142 0.50 -14.62 -7.21
CA GLN A 142 -0.30 -15.84 -7.08
C GLN A 142 0.34 -16.86 -6.15
N LEU A 143 1.66 -17.06 -6.25
CA LEU A 143 2.41 -17.88 -5.30
C LEU A 143 2.19 -17.39 -3.86
N MET A 144 2.36 -16.09 -3.62
CA MET A 144 2.16 -15.52 -2.28
C MET A 144 0.71 -15.63 -1.80
N ILE A 145 -0.29 -15.61 -2.68
CA ILE A 145 -1.70 -15.86 -2.34
C ILE A 145 -1.88 -17.30 -1.84
N PHE A 146 -1.28 -18.30 -2.50
CA PHE A 146 -1.33 -19.69 -2.01
C PHE A 146 -0.65 -19.84 -0.64
N ILE A 147 0.53 -19.23 -0.46
CA ILE A 147 1.21 -19.24 0.84
C ILE A 147 0.39 -18.52 1.92
N ALA A 148 -0.26 -17.41 1.58
CA ALA A 148 -1.16 -16.71 2.48
C ALA A 148 -2.34 -17.58 2.91
N MET A 149 -3.00 -18.29 1.98
CA MET A 149 -4.10 -19.21 2.31
C MET A 149 -3.66 -20.36 3.23
N MET A 150 -2.43 -20.87 3.05
CA MET A 150 -1.88 -21.91 3.92
C MET A 150 -1.52 -21.39 5.33
N LEU A 151 -1.00 -20.16 5.42
CA LEU A 151 -0.55 -19.56 6.68
C LEU A 151 -1.66 -18.84 7.45
N MET A 152 -2.75 -18.42 6.80
CA MET A 152 -3.83 -17.59 7.37
C MET A 152 -5.10 -18.41 7.67
N GLN A 153 -4.95 -19.59 8.26
CA GLN A 153 -6.10 -20.45 8.58
C GLN A 153 -6.78 -20.06 9.90
N ASP A 154 -6.09 -19.34 10.78
CA ASP A 154 -6.65 -18.91 12.07
C ASP A 154 -7.43 -17.60 11.97
N ARG A 155 -8.56 -17.50 12.67
CA ARG A 155 -9.36 -16.27 12.78
C ARG A 155 -8.53 -15.07 13.24
N ARG A 156 -7.61 -15.27 14.20
CA ARG A 156 -6.73 -14.19 14.69
C ARG A 156 -5.78 -13.69 13.60
N ARG A 157 -5.22 -14.59 12.79
CA ARG A 157 -4.29 -14.23 11.71
C ARG A 157 -5.03 -13.51 10.58
N LEU A 158 -6.20 -14.01 10.20
CA LEU A 158 -7.10 -13.35 9.24
C LEU A 158 -7.52 -11.96 9.72
N HIS A 159 -7.91 -11.83 10.99
CA HIS A 159 -8.27 -10.53 11.56
C HIS A 159 -7.09 -9.54 11.52
N ALA A 160 -5.87 -9.99 11.81
CA ALA A 160 -4.67 -9.18 11.68
C ALA A 160 -4.38 -8.79 10.22
N LEU A 161 -4.60 -9.69 9.26
CA LEU A 161 -4.46 -9.41 7.84
C LEU A 161 -5.46 -8.34 7.38
N VAL A 162 -6.72 -8.43 7.81
CA VAL A 162 -7.73 -7.41 7.51
C VAL A 162 -7.32 -6.04 8.06
N TRP A 163 -6.79 -5.98 9.28
CA TRP A 163 -6.23 -4.75 9.84
C TRP A 163 -5.11 -4.16 8.98
N VAL A 164 -4.17 -5.00 8.53
CA VAL A 164 -3.06 -4.55 7.69
C VAL A 164 -3.57 -4.04 6.35
N ILE A 165 -4.48 -4.75 5.68
CA ILE A 165 -5.05 -4.35 4.39
C ILE A 165 -5.83 -3.02 4.53
N ALA A 166 -6.74 -2.97 5.50
CA ALA A 166 -7.56 -1.79 5.75
C ALA A 166 -6.72 -0.57 6.15
N GLY A 167 -5.71 -0.74 6.99
CA GLY A 167 -4.78 0.33 7.35
C GLY A 167 -3.91 0.80 6.17
N SER A 168 -3.44 -0.14 5.35
CA SER A 168 -2.54 0.13 4.23
C SER A 168 -3.21 0.91 3.11
N VAL A 169 -4.35 0.40 2.61
CA VAL A 169 -5.08 1.03 1.51
C VAL A 169 -5.92 2.20 2.04
N GLY A 170 -6.51 2.04 3.22
CA GLY A 170 -7.30 3.09 3.87
C GLY A 170 -6.50 4.34 4.23
N PHE A 171 -5.17 4.24 4.40
CA PHE A 171 -4.30 5.42 4.47
C PHE A 171 -4.49 6.36 3.27
N PHE A 172 -4.58 5.82 2.06
CA PHE A 172 -4.83 6.60 0.85
C PHE A 172 -6.26 7.12 0.79
N GLY A 173 -7.24 6.36 1.29
CA GLY A 173 -8.64 6.79 1.38
C GLY A 173 -8.81 7.98 2.31
N ILE A 174 -8.28 7.90 3.53
CA ILE A 174 -8.33 8.99 4.52
C ILE A 174 -7.62 10.24 3.97
N LYS A 175 -6.41 10.07 3.43
CA LYS A 175 -5.63 11.18 2.87
C LYS A 175 -6.33 11.80 1.66
N GLY A 176 -6.87 10.97 0.76
CA GLY A 176 -7.60 11.39 -0.43
C GLY A 176 -8.88 12.14 -0.08
N GLY A 177 -9.65 11.64 0.89
CA GLY A 177 -10.89 12.27 1.33
C GLY A 177 -10.66 13.63 1.95
N LEU A 178 -9.67 13.74 2.84
CA LEU A 178 -9.29 15.02 3.42
C LEU A 178 -8.81 16.00 2.35
N PHE A 179 -8.00 15.52 1.38
CA PHE A 179 -7.56 16.34 0.26
C PHE A 179 -8.73 16.87 -0.57
N THR A 180 -9.67 16.00 -0.96
CA THR A 180 -10.87 16.38 -1.71
C THR A 180 -11.69 17.45 -0.98
N ILE A 181 -11.89 17.31 0.33
CA ILE A 181 -12.63 18.30 1.15
C ILE A 181 -11.90 19.65 1.13
N LEU A 182 -10.59 19.64 1.41
CA LEU A 182 -9.80 20.87 1.51
C LEU A 182 -9.67 21.61 0.18
N THR A 183 -9.69 20.90 -0.94
CA THR A 183 -9.59 21.50 -2.27
C THR A 183 -10.95 21.72 -2.93
N GLY A 184 -12.06 21.45 -2.25
CA GLY A 184 -13.41 21.54 -2.81
C GLY A 184 -13.62 20.65 -4.04
N GLY A 185 -12.91 19.52 -4.11
CA GLY A 185 -12.96 18.60 -5.25
C GLY A 185 -12.25 19.06 -6.53
N GLN A 186 -11.59 20.21 -6.56
CA GLN A 186 -10.98 20.73 -7.81
C GLN A 186 -9.89 19.82 -8.43
N TYR A 187 -9.35 18.88 -7.66
CA TYR A 187 -8.29 17.98 -8.11
C TYR A 187 -8.66 16.51 -7.91
N MET A 188 -8.14 15.67 -8.80
CA MET A 188 -8.36 14.24 -8.77
C MET A 188 -7.49 13.54 -7.73
N VAL A 189 -8.10 12.61 -6.99
CA VAL A 189 -7.40 11.69 -6.10
C VAL A 189 -6.78 10.57 -6.93
N LEU A 190 -5.45 10.54 -6.95
CA LEU A 190 -4.64 9.51 -7.60
C LEU A 190 -3.95 8.65 -6.54
N GLY A 191 -3.74 7.38 -6.85
CA GLY A 191 -2.96 6.51 -5.97
C GLY A 191 -1.45 6.72 -6.13
N PRO A 192 -0.64 6.02 -5.33
CA PRO A 192 0.80 6.22 -5.31
C PRO A 192 1.44 5.82 -6.66
N PRO A 193 2.32 6.66 -7.23
CA PRO A 193 3.01 6.34 -8.47
C PRO A 193 3.91 5.10 -8.29
N HIS A 194 4.07 4.33 -9.38
CA HIS A 194 4.82 3.06 -9.39
C HIS A 194 4.28 2.01 -8.39
N SER A 195 2.96 1.99 -8.19
CA SER A 195 2.26 0.96 -7.43
C SER A 195 1.31 0.16 -8.34
N PHE A 196 0.55 -0.78 -7.76
CA PHE A 196 -0.54 -1.48 -8.45
C PHE A 196 -1.79 -0.60 -8.66
N MET A 197 -1.85 0.57 -8.03
CA MET A 197 -3.01 1.45 -8.04
C MET A 197 -2.64 2.91 -8.36
N PRO A 198 -1.93 3.21 -9.46
CA PRO A 198 -1.45 4.57 -9.74
C PRO A 198 -2.56 5.48 -10.28
N GLY A 199 -3.48 4.95 -11.08
CA GLY A 199 -4.55 5.71 -11.70
C GLY A 199 -5.75 5.90 -10.77
N ASN A 200 -6.74 6.63 -11.26
CA ASN A 200 -7.94 6.97 -10.52
C ASN A 200 -8.92 5.79 -10.39
N THR A 201 -9.00 4.94 -11.41
CA THR A 201 -9.90 3.78 -11.40
C THR A 201 -9.37 2.68 -10.48
N GLU A 202 -8.07 2.43 -10.48
CA GLU A 202 -7.44 1.42 -9.64
C GLU A 202 -7.50 1.80 -8.17
N ILE A 203 -7.18 3.07 -7.83
CA ILE A 203 -7.32 3.53 -6.44
C ILE A 203 -8.79 3.58 -6.03
N GLY A 204 -9.69 4.04 -6.89
CA GLY A 204 -11.13 4.07 -6.60
C GLY A 204 -11.70 2.68 -6.30
N LEU A 205 -11.33 1.67 -7.11
CA LEU A 205 -11.69 0.27 -6.86
C LEU A 205 -11.13 -0.22 -5.52
N ALA A 206 -9.85 0.03 -5.24
CA ALA A 206 -9.22 -0.37 -3.99
C ALA A 206 -9.93 0.25 -2.79
N LEU A 207 -10.27 1.55 -2.84
CA LEU A 207 -10.99 2.24 -1.77
C LEU A 207 -12.40 1.67 -1.56
N SER A 208 -13.12 1.34 -2.64
CA SER A 208 -14.42 0.67 -2.55
C SER A 208 -14.34 -0.69 -1.86
N MET A 209 -13.27 -1.45 -2.09
CA MET A 209 -13.02 -2.73 -1.39
C MET A 209 -12.68 -2.56 0.08
N ILE A 210 -12.15 -1.40 0.51
CA ILE A 210 -11.80 -1.15 1.92
C ILE A 210 -13.01 -0.78 2.79
N LEU A 211 -14.04 -0.14 2.23
CA LEU A 211 -15.25 0.22 2.98
C LEU A 211 -15.86 -0.96 3.78
N PRO A 212 -16.10 -2.14 3.19
CA PRO A 212 -16.63 -3.27 3.95
C PRO A 212 -15.62 -3.84 4.96
N LEU A 213 -14.32 -3.75 4.69
CA LEU A 213 -13.29 -4.17 5.65
C LEU A 213 -13.26 -3.24 6.86
N PHE A 214 -13.39 -1.92 6.68
CA PHE A 214 -13.54 -1.00 7.80
C PHE A 214 -14.81 -1.28 8.60
N ARG A 215 -15.93 -1.58 7.94
CA ARG A 215 -17.16 -1.98 8.64
C ARG A 215 -16.96 -3.24 9.46
N TYR A 216 -16.34 -4.27 8.88
CA TYR A 216 -16.00 -5.50 9.59
C TYR A 216 -15.15 -5.22 10.84
N LEU A 217 -14.09 -4.42 10.71
CA LEU A 217 -13.25 -4.04 11.84
C LEU A 217 -14.01 -3.22 12.88
N GLN A 218 -14.92 -2.36 12.44
CA GLN A 218 -15.76 -1.54 13.31
C GLN A 218 -16.69 -2.40 14.18
N LEU A 219 -17.27 -3.45 13.59
CA LEU A 219 -18.14 -4.41 14.29
C LEU A 219 -17.36 -5.34 15.22
N ASN A 220 -16.11 -5.67 14.89
CA ASN A 220 -15.25 -6.53 15.70
C ASN A 220 -14.35 -5.76 16.69
N SER A 221 -14.58 -4.45 16.88
CA SER A 221 -13.80 -3.62 17.81
C SER A 221 -14.63 -3.25 19.05
N GLU A 222 -14.15 -3.66 20.23
CA GLU A 222 -14.77 -3.32 21.52
C GLU A 222 -14.54 -1.85 21.91
N ASN A 223 -13.39 -1.27 21.51
CA ASN A 223 -13.03 0.09 21.87
C ASN A 223 -13.85 1.12 21.08
N LYS A 224 -14.64 1.92 21.81
CA LYS A 224 -15.52 2.97 21.25
C LYS A 224 -14.75 4.00 20.40
N TRP A 225 -13.51 4.33 20.74
CA TRP A 225 -12.68 5.27 19.99
C TRP A 225 -12.21 4.69 18.66
N VAL A 226 -11.80 3.42 18.65
CA VAL A 226 -11.46 2.71 17.42
C VAL A 226 -12.66 2.65 16.50
N ARG A 227 -13.85 2.34 17.06
CA ARG A 227 -15.10 2.28 16.31
C ARG A 227 -15.48 3.62 15.66
N ARG A 228 -15.31 4.72 16.39
CA ARG A 228 -15.53 6.09 15.87
C ARG A 228 -14.48 6.46 14.82
N GLY A 229 -13.21 6.13 15.06
CA GLY A 229 -12.12 6.36 14.10
C GLY A 229 -12.35 5.64 12.78
N LEU A 230 -12.79 4.37 12.83
CA LEU A 230 -13.15 3.59 11.64
C LEU A 230 -14.36 4.19 10.91
N GLY A 231 -15.37 4.68 11.65
CA GLY A 231 -16.50 5.38 11.03
C GLY A 231 -16.09 6.65 10.29
N ALA A 232 -15.21 7.46 10.90
CA ALA A 232 -14.63 8.64 10.26
C ALA A 232 -13.77 8.26 9.03
N ALA A 233 -12.99 7.18 9.14
CA ALA A 233 -12.19 6.67 8.03
C ALA A 233 -13.06 6.20 6.85
N MET A 234 -14.18 5.53 7.12
CA MET A 234 -15.16 5.14 6.10
C MET A 234 -15.75 6.37 5.40
N ALA A 235 -16.18 7.39 6.15
CA ALA A 235 -16.74 8.61 5.58
C ALA A 235 -15.72 9.34 4.69
N LEU A 236 -14.49 9.53 5.18
CA LEU A 236 -13.42 10.14 4.39
C LEU A 236 -13.09 9.30 3.15
N THR A 237 -13.09 7.97 3.25
CA THR A 237 -12.86 7.08 2.11
C THR A 237 -13.98 7.20 1.08
N GLY A 238 -15.24 7.34 1.50
CA GLY A 238 -16.37 7.63 0.61
C GLY A 238 -16.19 8.95 -0.16
N VAL A 239 -15.76 10.00 0.53
CA VAL A 239 -15.42 11.28 -0.13
C VAL A 239 -14.24 11.15 -1.09
N ALA A 240 -13.24 10.34 -0.73
CA ALA A 240 -12.08 10.06 -1.58
C ALA A 240 -12.50 9.35 -2.88
N ILE A 241 -13.41 8.37 -2.80
CA ILE A 241 -13.98 7.68 -3.97
C ILE A 241 -14.61 8.68 -4.93
N ILE A 242 -15.41 9.61 -4.44
CA ILE A 242 -15.97 10.70 -5.28
C ILE A 242 -14.84 11.54 -5.90
N GLY A 243 -13.85 11.91 -5.09
CA GLY A 243 -12.68 12.66 -5.53
C GLY A 243 -11.79 11.95 -6.56
N THR A 244 -11.95 10.64 -6.79
CA THR A 244 -11.23 9.94 -7.88
C THR A 244 -11.78 10.28 -9.26
N TYR A 245 -13.01 10.79 -9.38
CA TYR A 245 -13.68 10.97 -10.68
C TYR A 245 -13.78 9.69 -11.52
N SER A 246 -13.65 8.51 -10.92
CA SER A 246 -13.86 7.23 -11.62
C SER A 246 -15.33 6.83 -11.58
N ARG A 247 -15.95 6.65 -12.74
CA ARG A 247 -17.36 6.23 -12.88
C ARG A 247 -17.62 4.86 -12.23
N GLY A 248 -16.70 3.92 -12.45
CA GLY A 248 -16.78 2.58 -11.86
C GLY A 248 -16.67 2.61 -10.34
N ALA A 249 -15.73 3.41 -9.81
CA ALA A 249 -15.58 3.57 -8.37
C ALA A 249 -16.80 4.24 -7.73
N PHE A 250 -17.40 5.24 -8.40
CA PHE A 250 -18.60 5.91 -7.92
C PHE A 250 -19.80 4.95 -7.82
N LEU A 251 -20.07 4.17 -8.88
CA LEU A 251 -21.16 3.18 -8.86
C LEU A 251 -20.92 2.11 -7.79
N ALA A 252 -19.71 1.55 -7.72
CA ALA A 252 -19.36 0.56 -6.70
C ALA A 252 -19.50 1.15 -5.28
N GLY A 253 -19.00 2.36 -5.06
CA GLY A 253 -19.11 3.06 -3.78
C GLY A 253 -20.56 3.34 -3.38
N GLY A 254 -21.42 3.70 -4.35
CA GLY A 254 -22.85 3.89 -4.13
C GLY A 254 -23.55 2.61 -3.67
N VAL A 255 -23.35 1.50 -4.39
CA VAL A 255 -23.91 0.19 -4.00
C VAL A 255 -23.38 -0.24 -2.62
N MET A 256 -22.08 -0.10 -2.37
CA MET A 256 -21.50 -0.40 -1.07
C MET A 256 -22.10 0.46 0.04
N GLY A 257 -22.34 1.75 -0.21
CA GLY A 257 -23.02 2.63 0.73
C GLY A 257 -24.41 2.13 1.12
N VAL A 258 -25.21 1.72 0.13
CA VAL A 258 -26.54 1.12 0.37
C VAL A 258 -26.43 -0.18 1.16
N MET A 259 -25.55 -1.10 0.75
CA MET A 259 -25.38 -2.40 1.42
C MET A 259 -24.88 -2.29 2.86
N LEU A 260 -24.15 -1.22 3.21
CA LEU A 260 -23.65 -1.00 4.57
C LEU A 260 -24.68 -0.36 5.50
N LEU A 261 -25.72 0.25 4.92
CA LEU A 261 -26.85 0.86 5.63
C LEU A 261 -28.02 -0.10 5.81
N ALA A 262 -28.17 -1.07 4.91
CA ALA A 262 -29.10 -2.19 5.02
C ALA A 262 -28.67 -3.18 6.12
#